data_AF-A0A350LX52-F1
#
_entry.id   AF-A0A350LX52-F1
#
_cell.length_a   1.000
_cell.length_b   1.000
_cell.length_c   1.000
_cell.angle_alpha   90.00
_cell.angle_beta   90.00
_cell.angle_gamma   90.00
#
_symmetry.space_group_name_H-M   'P 1'
#
loop_
_entity.id
_entity.type
_entity.pdbx_description
1 polymer ?
#
loop_
_entity_poly.entity_id
_entity_poly.type
_entity_poly.pdbx_seq_one_letter_code
_entity_poly.pdbx_strand_id
1 'polypeptide(L)' 'VDGARVEARGVGYLAPVAANDTSEGREINRRVEVVLLK' A
#
# COMPACT_ATOMS: atom_id res chain seq x y z
N VAL A 1 -17.28 -6.33 -8.13
CA VAL A 1 -17.00 -7.00 -6.83
C VAL A 1 -17.99 -6.43 -5.83
N ASP A 2 -18.62 -7.25 -5.00
CA ASP A 2 -19.49 -6.75 -3.92
C ASP A 2 -18.62 -5.97 -2.91
N GLY A 3 -19.03 -4.75 -2.55
CA GLY A 3 -18.30 -3.89 -1.62
C GLY A 3 -18.09 -4.53 -0.25
N ALA A 4 -19.01 -5.40 0.19
CA ALA A 4 -18.87 -6.14 1.45
C ALA A 4 -17.69 -7.14 1.44
N ARG A 5 -17.14 -7.47 0.25
CA ARG A 5 -15.98 -8.36 0.09
C ARG A 5 -14.64 -7.61 0.07
N VAL A 6 -14.64 -6.29 0.23
CA VAL A 6 -13.43 -5.45 0.17
C VAL A 6 -13.27 -4.70 1.48
N GLU A 7 -12.12 -4.89 2.13
CA GLU A 7 -11.72 -4.08 3.28
C GLU A 7 -10.54 -3.17 2.89
N ALA A 8 -10.65 -1.88 3.22
CA ALA A 8 -9.59 -0.89 2.97
C ALA A 8 -8.94 -0.47 4.29
N ARG A 9 -7.61 -0.62 4.38
CA ARG A 9 -6.82 -0.17 5.54
C ARG A 9 -5.67 0.72 5.09
N GLY A 10 -5.47 1.83 5.80
CA GLY A 10 -4.32 2.71 5.59
C GLY A 10 -3.16 2.32 6.50
N VAL A 11 -1.99 2.04 5.92
CA VAL A 11 -0.74 1.76 6.66
C VAL A 11 0.23 2.94 6.71
N GLY A 12 -0.05 4.00 5.94
CA GLY A 12 0.78 5.20 5.90
C GLY A 12 2.26 4.89 5.64
N TYR A 13 3.13 5.48 6.43
CA TYR A 13 4.59 5.34 6.32
C TYR A 13 5.17 4.18 7.15
N LEU A 14 4.33 3.33 7.75
CA LEU A 14 4.77 2.30 8.71
C LEU A 14 5.40 1.05 8.05
N ALA A 15 5.26 0.90 6.72
CA ALA A 15 5.79 -0.24 5.96
C ALA A 15 6.38 0.18 4.60
N PRO A 16 7.51 0.91 4.58
CA PRO A 16 8.17 1.29 3.35
C PRO A 16 8.82 0.07 2.68
N VAL A 17 8.79 0.03 1.34
CA VAL A 17 9.47 -1.00 0.54
C VAL A 17 10.65 -0.44 -0.26
N ALA A 18 10.81 0.89 -0.25
CA ALA A 18 11.96 1.60 -0.78
C ALA A 18 12.39 2.73 0.17
N ALA A 19 13.61 3.24 0.00
CA ALA A 19 14.11 4.39 0.77
C ALA A 19 13.28 5.66 0.48
N ASN A 20 13.10 6.51 1.49
CA ASN A 20 12.29 7.75 1.35
C ASN A 20 13.11 9.00 0.97
N ASP A 21 14.42 8.89 0.91
CA ASP A 21 15.35 9.99 0.60
C ASP A 21 15.32 10.39 -0.88
N THR A 22 15.06 9.44 -1.78
CA THR A 22 14.94 9.67 -3.23
C THR A 22 13.51 9.94 -3.69
N SER A 23 13.36 10.67 -4.80
CA SER A 23 12.06 10.88 -5.47
C SER A 23 11.44 9.57 -5.90
N GLU A 24 12.27 8.70 -6.47
CA GLU A 24 11.91 7.41 -7.04
C GLU A 24 11.45 6.46 -5.92
N GLY A 25 12.19 6.40 -4.81
CA GLY A 25 11.81 5.59 -3.66
C GLY A 25 10.49 6.05 -3.02
N ARG A 26 10.25 7.36 -2.92
CA ARG A 26 8.94 7.89 -2.49
C ARG A 26 7.82 7.53 -3.46
N GLU A 27 8.10 7.49 -4.76
CA GLU A 27 7.12 7.07 -5.76
C GLU A 27 6.76 5.60 -5.62
N ILE A 28 7.74 4.72 -5.44
CA ILE A 28 7.53 3.30 -5.16
C ILE A 28 6.70 3.11 -3.88
N ASN A 29 6.94 3.90 -2.83
CA ASN A 29 6.20 3.80 -1.57
C ASN A 29 4.74 4.28 -1.68
N ARG A 30 4.39 5.14 -2.65
CA ARG A 30 3.00 5.56 -2.91
C ARG A 30 2.24 4.47 -3.67
N ARG A 31 1.85 3.41 -2.96
CA ARG A 31 1.22 2.21 -3.55
C ARG A 31 -0.02 1.74 -2.80
N VAL A 32 -0.81 0.93 -3.49
CA VAL A 32 -1.90 0.13 -2.92
C VAL A 32 -1.57 -1.34 -3.12
N GLU A 33 -1.70 -2.13 -2.06
CA GLU A 33 -1.55 -3.59 -2.13
C GLU A 33 -2.91 -4.26 -1.96
N VAL A 34 -3.16 -5.31 -2.76
CA VAL A 34 -4.36 -6.12 -2.67
C VAL A 34 -3.97 -7.50 -2.15
N VAL A 35 -4.45 -7.85 -0.96
CA VAL A 35 -4.21 -9.14 -0.32
C VAL A 35 -5.47 -10.00 -0.47
N LEU A 36 -5.33 -11.18 -1.08
CA LEU A 36 -6.42 -12.13 -1.19
C LEU A 36 -6.56 -12.91 0.11
N LEU A 37 -7.74 -12.84 0.71
CA LEU A 37 -8.10 -13.60 1.91
C LEU A 37 -8.78 -14.92 1.48
N LYS A 38 -8.60 -15.96 2.29
CA LYS A 38 -9.22 -17.28 2.07
C LYS A 38 -10.69 -17.30 2.44
#